data_AF-A0A7S3CHD0-F1
#
_entry.id   AF-A0A7S3CHD0-F1
#
_cell.length_a   1.000
_cell.length_b   1.000
_cell.length_c   1.000
_cell.angle_alpha   90.00
_cell.angle_beta   90.00
_cell.angle_gamma   90.00
#
_symmetry.space_group_name_H-M   'P 1'
#
loop_
_entity.id
_entity.type
_entity.pdbx_description
1 polymer ?
#
loop_
_entity_poly.entity_id
_entity_poly.type
_entity_poly.pdbx_seq_one_letter_code
_entity_poly.pdbx_strand_id
1 'polypeptide(L)'
;MDEQRKLLDQLMGLDRDLPPDQRTGKKKRFTDPEICKHYLCGISPWYAFKNTRSFGDVYRHLGEYDKVCDDECKRQWEELPQREKDGYGYEHDLMVLLERLVQESDRRIQRGTERIEKENAPTPLTEEERAKVERWAEDLRELSDRADEAAEAVEVDACESATRKILVLKRMRDDLQRSKYPDRVHSVCPVSGVLMCSADGDARLQEHIQ
;
A
#
# COMPACT_ATOMS: atom_id res chain seq x y z
N MET A 1 36.37 9.24 1.96
CA MET A 1 36.96 10.09 0.90
C MET A 1 35.89 10.73 0.03
N ASP A 2 34.89 9.99 -0.48
CA ASP A 2 33.82 10.56 -1.32
C ASP A 2 32.82 11.47 -0.59
N GLU A 3 32.53 11.23 0.69
CA GLU A 3 31.67 12.12 1.49
C GLU A 3 32.33 13.47 1.75
N GLN A 4 33.63 13.47 2.03
CA GLN A 4 34.42 14.71 2.15
C GLN A 4 34.49 15.45 0.82
N ARG A 5 34.56 14.72 -0.30
CA ARG A 5 34.52 15.31 -1.65
C ARG A 5 33.17 15.96 -1.93
N LYS A 6 32.05 15.27 -1.64
CA LYS A 6 30.69 15.84 -1.75
C LYS A 6 30.49 17.07 -0.87
N LEU A 7 30.99 17.03 0.37
CA LEU A 7 30.92 18.18 1.28
C LEU A 7 31.74 19.36 0.74
N LEU A 8 32.93 19.09 0.19
CA LEU A 8 33.77 20.11 -0.45
C LEU A 8 33.15 20.66 -1.73
N ASP A 9 32.47 19.83 -2.52
CA ASP A 9 31.79 20.25 -3.76
C ASP A 9 30.53 21.07 -3.44
N GLN A 10 29.86 20.81 -2.31
CA GLN A 10 28.81 21.66 -1.75
C GLN A 10 29.35 23.02 -1.25
N LEU A 11 30.54 23.03 -0.65
CA LEU A 11 31.13 24.23 -0.06
C LEU A 11 31.84 25.14 -1.10
N MET A 12 32.43 24.55 -2.13
CA MET A 12 33.32 25.23 -3.09
C MET A 12 32.78 25.21 -4.54
N GLY A 13 31.67 24.50 -4.79
CA GLY A 13 31.09 24.31 -6.11
C GLY A 13 31.71 23.14 -6.88
N LEU A 14 30.88 22.46 -7.69
CA LEU A 14 31.26 21.33 -8.54
C LEU A 14 32.37 21.65 -9.56
N ASP A 15 32.61 22.93 -9.87
CA ASP A 15 33.60 23.37 -10.86
C ASP A 15 35.02 23.55 -10.30
N ARG A 16 35.27 23.14 -9.05
CA ARG A 16 36.59 23.28 -8.40
C ARG A 16 37.71 22.62 -9.21
N ASP A 17 37.46 21.39 -9.68
CA ASP A 17 38.45 20.55 -10.35
C ASP A 17 38.57 20.87 -11.86
N LEU A 18 37.73 21.77 -12.40
CA LEU A 18 37.78 22.17 -13.81
C LEU A 18 38.84 23.26 -14.06
N PRO A 19 39.58 23.18 -15.19
CA PRO A 19 40.52 24.21 -15.63
C PRO A 19 39.85 25.59 -15.75
N PRO A 20 40.56 26.71 -15.49
CA PRO A 20 39.99 28.07 -15.50
C PRO A 20 39.18 28.43 -16.74
N ASP A 21 39.56 27.90 -17.91
CA ASP A 21 38.92 28.16 -19.19
C ASP A 21 37.60 27.39 -19.39
N GLN A 22 37.36 26.35 -18.58
CA GLN A 22 36.14 25.54 -18.57
C GLN A 22 35.24 25.82 -17.35
N ARG A 23 35.74 26.60 -16.37
CA ARG A 23 34.94 27.10 -15.26
C ARG A 23 33.90 28.05 -15.83
N THR A 24 32.70 27.55 -16.04
CA THR A 24 31.66 28.35 -16.68
C THR A 24 31.24 29.53 -15.81
N GLY A 25 31.54 29.50 -14.50
CA GLY A 25 31.38 30.62 -13.55
C GLY A 25 29.94 31.12 -13.41
N LYS A 26 29.02 30.59 -14.22
CA LYS A 26 27.60 30.85 -14.20
C LYS A 26 27.06 30.08 -13.02
N LYS A 27 26.80 30.80 -11.94
CA LYS A 27 25.92 30.31 -10.89
C LYS A 27 24.64 29.80 -11.55
N LYS A 28 24.34 28.51 -11.35
CA LYS A 28 23.09 27.90 -11.78
C LYS A 28 21.94 28.74 -11.24
N ARG A 29 20.97 29.03 -12.09
CA ARG A 29 19.76 29.76 -11.72
C ARG A 29 18.62 28.78 -11.63
N PHE A 30 17.71 29.03 -10.69
CA PHE A 30 16.48 28.24 -10.58
C PHE A 30 15.63 28.29 -11.87
N THR A 31 15.83 29.27 -12.75
CA THR A 31 15.16 29.37 -14.06
C THR A 31 15.73 28.44 -15.13
N ASP A 32 16.92 27.88 -14.94
CA ASP A 32 17.61 27.12 -15.98
C ASP A 32 16.86 25.82 -16.34
N PRO A 33 16.76 25.45 -17.63
CA PRO A 33 15.98 24.27 -18.07
C PRO A 33 16.49 22.93 -17.54
N GLU A 34 17.74 22.86 -17.11
CA GLU A 34 18.39 21.67 -16.54
C GLU A 34 17.99 21.43 -15.08
N ILE A 35 17.50 22.46 -14.38
CA ILE A 35 17.10 22.38 -12.99
C ILE A 35 15.69 21.79 -12.86
N CYS A 36 15.54 20.86 -11.93
CA CYS A 36 14.26 20.22 -11.63
C CYS A 36 13.32 21.20 -10.93
N LYS A 37 12.31 21.72 -11.66
CA LYS A 37 11.33 22.67 -11.10
C LYS A 37 10.47 22.07 -9.98
N HIS A 38 10.15 20.78 -10.09
CA HIS A 38 9.42 20.03 -9.08
C HIS A 38 10.17 19.96 -7.74
N TYR A 39 11.49 19.80 -7.79
CA TYR A 39 12.33 19.79 -6.59
C TYR A 39 12.37 21.16 -5.90
N LEU A 40 12.36 22.25 -6.68
CA LEU A 40 12.27 23.61 -6.15
C LEU A 40 10.97 23.83 -5.37
N CYS A 41 9.85 23.36 -5.93
CA CYS A 41 8.52 23.55 -5.34
C CYS A 41 8.19 22.61 -4.18
N GLY A 42 9.08 21.65 -3.87
CA GLY A 42 8.91 20.75 -2.73
C GLY A 42 9.59 19.42 -2.96
N ILE A 43 8.96 18.56 -3.76
CA ILE A 43 9.40 17.18 -3.99
C ILE A 43 9.43 16.84 -5.48
N SER A 44 10.55 16.26 -5.91
CA SER A 44 10.66 15.61 -7.21
C SER A 44 10.44 14.12 -7.03
N PRO A 45 9.39 13.52 -7.63
CA PRO A 45 9.15 12.07 -7.49
C PRO A 45 10.31 11.22 -7.97
N TRP A 46 11.02 11.64 -9.02
CA TRP A 46 12.21 10.95 -9.52
C TRP A 46 13.37 10.97 -8.51
N TYR A 47 13.51 12.05 -7.75
CA TYR A 47 14.52 12.13 -6.69
C TYR A 47 14.10 11.33 -5.45
N ALA A 48 12.85 11.48 -5.01
CA ALA A 48 12.32 10.85 -3.80
C ALA A 48 12.26 9.32 -3.89
N PHE A 49 11.85 8.79 -5.04
CA PHE A 49 11.79 7.34 -5.24
C PHE A 49 13.09 6.75 -5.77
N LYS A 50 14.17 7.52 -5.88
CA LYS A 50 15.47 7.02 -6.32
C LYS A 50 15.92 5.87 -5.41
N ASN A 51 16.41 4.79 -6.02
CA ASN A 51 16.80 3.55 -5.33
C ASN A 51 15.65 2.77 -4.65
N THR A 52 14.40 3.15 -4.86
CA THR A 52 13.25 2.35 -4.41
C THR A 52 12.75 1.43 -5.52
N ARG A 53 12.01 0.38 -5.16
CA ARG A 53 11.33 -0.47 -6.15
C ARG A 53 10.31 0.31 -7.00
N SER A 54 9.73 1.36 -6.44
CA SER A 54 8.75 2.23 -7.10
C SER A 54 9.37 3.18 -8.13
N PHE A 55 10.70 3.27 -8.20
CA PHE A 55 11.40 4.10 -9.19
C PHE A 55 10.97 3.76 -10.62
N GLY A 56 10.89 2.46 -10.95
CA GLY A 56 10.44 2.01 -12.27
C GLY A 56 9.00 2.40 -12.59
N ASP A 57 8.13 2.47 -11.58
CA ASP A 57 6.74 2.91 -11.75
C ASP A 57 6.70 4.41 -12.08
N VAL A 58 7.48 5.25 -11.39
CA VAL A 58 7.60 6.69 -11.69
C VAL A 58 8.02 6.91 -13.15
N TYR A 59 9.04 6.21 -13.64
CA TYR A 59 9.48 6.32 -15.04
C TYR A 59 8.43 5.81 -16.03
N ARG A 60 7.71 4.73 -15.69
CA ARG A 60 6.64 4.21 -16.56
C ARG A 60 5.50 5.22 -16.73
N HIS A 61 5.12 5.91 -15.66
CA HIS A 61 3.95 6.79 -15.67
C HIS A 61 4.30 8.23 -16.10
N LEU A 62 5.45 8.75 -15.70
CA LEU A 62 5.84 10.13 -15.96
C LEU A 62 6.92 10.28 -17.03
N GLY A 63 7.55 9.18 -17.44
CA GLY A 63 8.65 9.18 -18.41
C GLY A 63 10.02 9.42 -17.78
N GLU A 64 11.01 9.44 -18.65
CA GLU A 64 12.39 9.77 -18.30
C GLU A 64 12.48 11.24 -17.87
N TYR A 65 13.29 11.47 -16.83
CA TYR A 65 13.48 12.80 -16.27
C TYR A 65 14.91 12.96 -15.83
N ASP A 66 15.67 13.65 -16.67
CA ASP A 66 17.07 13.97 -16.43
C ASP A 66 17.21 15.46 -16.11
N LYS A 67 16.85 15.81 -14.86
CA LYS A 67 16.98 17.17 -14.33
C LYS A 67 17.73 17.15 -13.02
N VAL A 68 18.53 18.18 -12.79
CA VAL A 68 19.37 18.30 -11.61
C VAL A 68 18.53 18.85 -10.45
N CYS A 69 18.51 18.11 -9.35
CA CYS A 69 17.97 18.58 -8.07
C CYS A 69 19.13 19.26 -7.31
N ASP A 70 19.10 20.59 -7.25
CA ASP A 70 20.18 21.41 -6.69
C ASP A 70 19.65 22.25 -5.51
N ASP A 71 20.30 22.11 -4.35
CA ASP A 71 19.84 22.73 -3.10
C ASP A 71 20.03 24.26 -3.09
N GLU A 72 21.04 24.77 -3.79
CA GLU A 72 21.27 26.21 -3.88
C GLU A 72 20.18 26.88 -4.73
N CYS A 73 19.81 26.26 -5.85
CA CYS A 73 18.64 26.69 -6.63
C CYS A 73 17.34 26.61 -5.83
N LYS A 74 17.18 25.57 -4.99
CA LYS A 74 16.00 25.44 -4.12
C LYS A 74 15.93 26.58 -3.09
N ARG A 75 17.04 26.93 -2.46
CA ARG A 75 17.11 28.08 -1.55
C ARG A 75 16.77 29.40 -2.26
N GLN A 76 17.31 29.62 -3.46
CA GLN A 76 16.96 30.80 -4.27
C GLN A 76 15.46 30.87 -4.56
N TRP A 77 14.82 29.72 -4.84
CA TRP A 77 13.38 29.65 -5.03
C TRP A 77 12.62 29.96 -3.74
N GLU A 78 13.02 29.37 -2.61
CA GLU A 78 12.37 29.56 -1.31
C GLU A 78 12.37 31.02 -0.85
N GLU A 79 13.44 31.77 -1.14
CA GLU A 79 13.58 33.20 -0.85
C GLU A 79 12.60 34.11 -1.62
N LEU A 80 12.02 33.65 -2.74
CA LEU A 80 11.07 34.45 -3.51
C LEU A 80 9.71 34.61 -2.80
N PRO A 81 9.05 35.78 -2.92
CA PRO A 81 7.67 35.95 -2.48
C PRO A 81 6.71 35.02 -3.23
N GLN A 82 5.65 34.56 -2.57
CA GLN A 82 4.67 33.64 -3.19
C GLN A 82 4.09 34.18 -4.50
N ARG A 83 3.77 35.49 -4.55
CA ARG A 83 3.24 36.13 -5.76
C ARG A 83 4.17 35.98 -6.97
N GLU A 84 5.48 35.97 -6.77
CA GLU A 84 6.45 35.76 -7.85
C GLU A 84 6.50 34.28 -8.25
N LYS A 85 6.45 33.36 -7.28
CA LYS A 85 6.37 31.91 -7.51
C LYS A 85 5.16 31.52 -8.35
N ASP A 86 3.99 32.08 -8.00
CA ASP A 86 2.73 31.87 -8.72
C ASP A 86 2.85 32.27 -10.21
N GLY A 87 3.64 33.31 -10.51
CA GLY A 87 3.88 33.78 -11.87
C GLY A 87 4.65 32.80 -12.75
N TYR A 88 5.44 31.89 -12.17
CA TYR A 88 6.18 30.87 -12.93
C TYR A 88 5.34 29.62 -13.22
N GLY A 89 4.30 29.34 -12.41
CA GLY A 89 3.42 28.17 -12.59
C GLY A 89 4.02 26.82 -12.19
N TYR A 90 5.25 26.77 -11.66
CA TYR A 90 5.94 25.51 -11.34
C TYR A 90 5.21 24.69 -10.26
N GLU A 91 4.53 25.34 -9.31
CA GLU A 91 3.75 24.68 -8.28
C GLU A 91 2.48 24.02 -8.85
N HIS A 92 1.84 24.67 -9.84
CA HIS A 92 0.72 24.10 -10.55
C HIS A 92 1.13 22.86 -11.36
N ASP A 93 2.28 22.93 -12.05
CA ASP A 93 2.81 21.79 -12.78
C ASP A 93 3.13 20.61 -11.85
N LEU A 94 3.71 20.90 -10.68
CA LEU A 94 3.92 19.89 -9.64
C LEU A 94 2.61 19.29 -9.15
N MET A 95 1.59 20.11 -8.89
CA MET A 95 0.28 19.65 -8.44
C MET A 95 -0.35 18.68 -9.44
N VAL A 96 -0.42 19.04 -10.73
CA VAL A 96 -0.96 18.18 -11.79
C VAL A 96 -0.21 16.85 -11.88
N LEU A 97 1.12 16.91 -11.72
CA LEU A 97 1.96 15.72 -11.73
C LEU A 97 1.70 14.81 -10.52
N LEU A 98 1.55 15.38 -9.33
CA LEU A 98 1.23 14.64 -8.10
C LEU A 98 -0.17 14.02 -8.18
N GLU A 99 -1.17 14.74 -8.67
CA GLU A 99 -2.52 14.21 -8.89
C GLU A 99 -2.49 12.97 -9.79
N ARG A 100 -1.70 13.01 -10.87
CA ARG A 100 -1.53 11.85 -11.76
C ARG A 100 -0.92 10.65 -11.04
N LEU A 101 0.09 10.87 -10.18
CA LEU A 101 0.71 9.80 -9.41
C LEU A 101 -0.24 9.21 -8.37
N VAL A 102 -1.01 10.07 -7.68
CA VAL A 102 -2.03 9.63 -6.71
C VAL A 102 -3.08 8.78 -7.41
N GLN A 103 -3.62 9.22 -8.55
CA GLN A 103 -4.60 8.44 -9.31
C GLN A 103 -4.07 7.06 -9.73
N GLU A 104 -2.78 6.96 -10.09
CA GLU A 104 -2.20 5.68 -10.44
C GLU A 104 -1.98 4.79 -9.20
N SER A 105 -1.60 5.39 -8.07
CA SER A 105 -1.53 4.67 -6.78
C SER A 105 -2.89 4.13 -6.38
N ASP A 106 -3.95 4.93 -6.48
CA ASP A 106 -5.32 4.52 -6.17
C ASP A 106 -5.77 3.37 -7.08
N ARG A 107 -5.49 3.44 -8.39
CA ARG A 107 -5.77 2.34 -9.33
C ARG A 107 -5.02 1.07 -8.97
N ARG A 108 -3.75 1.19 -8.54
CA ARG A 108 -2.95 0.05 -8.10
C ARG A 108 -3.53 -0.57 -6.83
N ILE A 109 -3.92 0.25 -5.85
CA ILE A 109 -4.55 -0.19 -4.59
C ILE A 109 -5.87 -0.90 -4.91
N GLN A 110 -6.71 -0.32 -5.77
CA GLN A 110 -7.99 -0.91 -6.16
C GLN A 110 -7.79 -2.28 -6.79
N ARG A 111 -6.93 -2.39 -7.83
CA ARG A 111 -6.65 -3.69 -8.48
C ARG A 111 -6.06 -4.71 -7.51
N GLY A 112 -5.18 -4.26 -6.62
CA GLY A 112 -4.62 -5.10 -5.57
C GLY A 112 -5.72 -5.62 -4.64
N THR A 113 -6.62 -4.74 -4.21
CA THR A 113 -7.72 -5.08 -3.30
C THR A 113 -8.67 -6.07 -3.94
N GLU A 114 -9.13 -5.81 -5.16
CA GLU A 114 -10.00 -6.73 -5.91
C GLU A 114 -9.35 -8.11 -6.12
N ARG A 115 -8.03 -8.16 -6.33
CA ARG A 115 -7.29 -9.41 -6.43
C ARG A 115 -7.26 -10.15 -5.10
N ILE A 116 -6.93 -9.46 -4.02
CA ILE A 116 -6.84 -10.04 -2.67
C ILE A 116 -8.21 -10.48 -2.16
N GLU A 117 -9.28 -9.76 -2.45
CA GLU A 117 -10.66 -10.17 -2.14
C GLU A 117 -11.01 -11.52 -2.79
N LYS A 118 -10.58 -11.74 -4.04
CA LYS A 118 -10.75 -13.03 -4.73
C LYS A 118 -9.88 -14.12 -4.16
N GLU A 119 -8.62 -13.81 -3.81
CA GLU A 119 -7.70 -14.79 -3.19
C GLU A 119 -8.14 -15.18 -1.77
N ASN A 120 -8.76 -14.25 -1.04
CA ASN A 120 -9.33 -14.48 0.30
C ASN A 120 -10.73 -15.11 0.27
N ALA A 121 -11.36 -15.21 -0.91
CA ALA A 121 -12.69 -15.79 -1.03
C ALA A 121 -12.66 -17.28 -0.66
N PRO A 122 -13.72 -17.79 -0.01
CA PRO A 122 -13.77 -19.20 0.36
C PRO A 122 -13.82 -20.07 -0.89
N THR A 123 -13.10 -21.18 -0.85
CA THR A 123 -13.19 -22.21 -1.88
C THR A 123 -14.62 -22.78 -1.93
N PRO A 124 -15.18 -23.00 -3.14
CA PRO A 124 -16.53 -23.55 -3.24
C PRO A 124 -16.57 -24.97 -2.67
N LEU A 125 -17.66 -25.27 -1.98
CA LEU A 125 -17.92 -26.63 -1.48
C LEU A 125 -18.07 -27.60 -2.67
N THR A 126 -17.51 -28.80 -2.54
CA THR A 126 -17.79 -29.89 -3.48
C THR A 126 -19.23 -30.35 -3.33
N GLU A 127 -19.74 -31.10 -4.30
CA GLU A 127 -21.12 -31.60 -4.25
C GLU A 127 -21.37 -32.50 -3.03
N GLU A 128 -20.38 -33.32 -2.68
CA GLU A 128 -20.43 -34.17 -1.49
C GLU A 128 -20.45 -33.35 -0.19
N GLU A 129 -19.66 -32.28 -0.13
CA GLU A 129 -19.63 -31.39 1.03
C GLU A 129 -20.91 -30.56 1.15
N ARG A 130 -21.49 -30.13 0.03
CA ARG A 130 -22.80 -29.46 0.01
C ARG A 130 -23.90 -30.37 0.54
N ALA A 131 -24.00 -31.59 0.02
CA ALA A 131 -24.95 -32.58 0.50
C ALA A 131 -24.76 -32.89 2.00
N LYS A 132 -23.50 -32.91 2.47
CA LYS A 132 -23.17 -33.09 3.89
C LYS A 132 -23.64 -31.91 4.75
N VAL A 133 -23.44 -30.67 4.29
CA VAL A 133 -23.91 -29.45 4.98
C VAL A 133 -25.43 -29.40 5.03
N GLU A 134 -26.12 -29.76 3.94
CA GLU A 134 -27.58 -29.84 3.89
C GLU A 134 -28.11 -30.88 4.88
N ARG A 135 -27.53 -32.08 4.87
CA ARG A 135 -27.88 -33.13 5.84
C ARG A 135 -27.67 -32.68 7.29
N TRP A 136 -26.55 -32.03 7.58
CA TRP A 136 -26.31 -31.48 8.92
C TRP A 136 -27.33 -30.39 9.30
N ALA A 137 -27.81 -29.60 8.33
CA ALA A 137 -28.84 -28.59 8.57
C ALA A 137 -30.20 -29.24 8.89
N GLU A 138 -30.55 -30.35 8.23
CA GLU A 138 -31.73 -31.15 8.55
C GLU A 138 -31.61 -31.81 9.93
N ASP A 139 -30.49 -32.49 10.20
CA ASP A 139 -30.21 -33.11 11.50
C ASP A 139 -30.27 -32.09 12.66
N LEU A 140 -29.78 -30.86 12.42
CA LEU A 140 -29.84 -29.77 13.40
C LEU A 140 -31.26 -29.30 13.67
N ARG A 141 -32.14 -29.27 12.66
CA ARG A 141 -33.56 -28.91 12.84
C ARG A 141 -34.25 -29.99 13.66
N GLU A 142 -34.12 -31.26 13.27
CA GLU A 142 -34.73 -32.37 14.01
C GLU A 142 -34.27 -32.44 15.46
N LEU A 143 -32.97 -32.23 15.72
CA LEU A 143 -32.45 -32.22 17.09
C LEU A 143 -32.91 -31.02 17.89
N SER A 144 -33.13 -29.86 17.25
CA SER A 144 -33.70 -28.68 17.91
C SER A 144 -35.14 -28.95 18.32
N ASP A 145 -35.96 -29.48 17.41
CA ASP A 145 -37.36 -29.80 17.67
C ASP A 145 -37.47 -30.83 18.82
N ARG A 146 -36.64 -31.88 18.81
CA ARG A 146 -36.58 -32.87 19.90
C ARG A 146 -36.11 -32.27 21.23
N ALA A 147 -35.23 -31.27 21.21
CA ALA A 147 -34.78 -30.60 22.42
C ALA A 147 -35.91 -29.76 23.01
N ASP A 148 -36.69 -29.07 22.16
CA ASP A 148 -37.85 -28.27 22.57
C ASP A 148 -38.96 -29.17 23.14
N GLU A 149 -39.29 -30.29 22.48
CA GLU A 149 -40.25 -31.29 23.00
C GLU A 149 -39.81 -31.87 24.35
N ALA A 150 -38.54 -32.24 24.50
CA ALA A 150 -38.01 -32.75 25.76
C ALA A 150 -38.02 -31.69 26.88
N ALA A 151 -37.83 -30.41 26.54
CA ALA A 151 -37.93 -29.30 27.48
C ALA A 151 -39.37 -29.10 27.96
N GLU A 152 -40.36 -29.17 27.06
CA GLU A 152 -41.79 -29.12 27.40
C GLU A 152 -42.23 -30.30 28.27
N ALA A 153 -41.70 -31.49 28.00
CA ALA A 153 -41.92 -32.70 28.79
C ALA A 153 -41.17 -32.72 30.13
N VAL A 154 -40.33 -31.70 30.42
CA VAL A 154 -39.48 -31.60 31.61
C VAL A 154 -38.50 -32.79 31.72
N GLU A 155 -38.12 -33.37 30.58
CA GLU A 155 -37.12 -34.44 30.48
C GLU A 155 -35.70 -33.86 30.33
N VAL A 156 -35.12 -33.48 31.47
CA VAL A 156 -33.82 -32.78 31.52
C VAL A 156 -32.71 -33.57 30.84
N ASP A 157 -32.60 -34.88 31.09
CA ASP A 157 -31.54 -35.72 30.51
C ASP A 157 -31.63 -35.82 28.98
N ALA A 158 -32.85 -35.89 28.43
CA ALA A 158 -33.10 -35.97 27.00
C ALA A 158 -32.78 -34.63 26.31
N CYS A 159 -33.22 -33.52 26.91
CA CYS A 159 -32.93 -32.16 26.45
C CYS A 159 -31.41 -31.88 26.44
N GLU A 160 -30.69 -32.24 27.50
CA GLU A 160 -29.24 -32.08 27.58
C GLU A 160 -28.52 -32.90 26.50
N SER A 161 -28.93 -34.15 26.30
CA SER A 161 -28.35 -35.04 25.30
C SER A 161 -28.54 -34.50 23.88
N ALA A 162 -29.75 -34.01 23.55
CA ALA A 162 -30.05 -33.38 22.28
C ALA A 162 -29.22 -32.11 22.06
N THR A 163 -29.12 -31.24 23.08
CA THR A 163 -28.34 -30.00 23.03
C THR A 163 -26.84 -30.27 22.83
N ARG A 164 -26.27 -31.28 23.49
CA ARG A 164 -24.86 -31.69 23.27
C ARG A 164 -24.63 -32.11 21.81
N LYS A 165 -25.55 -32.87 21.20
CA LYS A 165 -25.45 -33.26 19.79
C LYS A 165 -25.53 -32.06 18.85
N ILE A 166 -26.41 -31.10 19.14
CA ILE A 166 -26.51 -29.83 18.39
C ILE A 166 -25.17 -29.08 18.40
N LEU A 167 -24.53 -28.96 19.58
CA LEU A 167 -23.24 -28.27 19.70
C LEU A 167 -22.14 -28.95 18.88
N VAL A 168 -22.09 -30.29 18.89
CA VAL A 168 -21.11 -31.06 18.10
C VAL A 168 -21.33 -30.86 16.61
N LEU A 169 -22.58 -30.96 16.13
CA LEU A 169 -22.89 -30.79 14.71
C LEU A 169 -22.65 -29.35 14.23
N LYS A 170 -23.00 -28.34 15.05
CA LYS A 170 -22.67 -26.94 14.76
C LYS A 170 -21.16 -26.75 14.61
N ARG A 171 -20.37 -27.30 15.54
CA ARG A 171 -18.90 -27.24 15.45
C ARG A 171 -18.39 -27.90 14.17
N MET A 172 -18.86 -29.10 13.82
CA MET A 172 -18.44 -29.79 12.59
C MET A 172 -18.78 -28.99 11.33
N ARG A 173 -19.95 -28.36 11.28
CA ARG A 173 -20.36 -27.49 10.18
C ARG A 173 -19.46 -26.25 10.09
N ASP A 174 -19.24 -25.59 11.22
CA ASP A 174 -18.45 -24.37 11.29
C ASP A 174 -16.98 -24.65 10.95
N ASP A 175 -16.43 -25.79 11.38
CA ASP A 175 -15.07 -26.23 11.04
C ASP A 175 -14.92 -26.48 9.53
N LEU A 176 -15.91 -27.12 8.89
CA LEU A 176 -15.93 -27.32 7.44
C LEU A 176 -16.03 -26.00 6.68
N GLN A 177 -16.84 -25.06 7.16
CA GLN A 177 -16.94 -23.73 6.55
C GLN A 177 -15.63 -22.95 6.71
N ARG A 178 -15.01 -23.02 7.90
CA ARG A 178 -13.73 -22.37 8.18
C ARG A 178 -12.61 -22.94 7.33
N SER A 179 -12.59 -24.24 7.08
CA SER A 179 -11.57 -24.88 6.23
C SER A 179 -11.63 -24.44 4.77
N LYS A 180 -12.70 -23.76 4.33
CA LYS A 180 -12.81 -23.22 2.97
C LYS A 180 -12.10 -21.89 2.81
N TYR A 181 -11.87 -21.17 3.90
CA TYR A 181 -11.10 -19.93 3.90
C TYR A 181 -9.59 -20.24 3.93
N PRO A 182 -8.76 -19.41 3.28
CA PRO A 182 -7.32 -19.59 3.33
C PRO A 182 -6.76 -19.35 4.74
N ASP A 183 -5.73 -20.12 5.12
CA ASP A 183 -5.07 -20.02 6.42
C ASP A 183 -4.37 -18.67 6.64
N ARG A 184 -3.95 -18.02 5.54
CA ARG A 184 -3.30 -16.71 5.57
C ARG A 184 -4.14 -15.73 4.77
N VAL A 185 -4.62 -14.71 5.47
CA VAL A 185 -5.41 -13.65 4.86
C VAL A 185 -4.46 -12.53 4.47
N HIS A 186 -4.51 -12.14 3.21
CA HIS A 186 -3.74 -11.00 2.72
C HIS A 186 -4.60 -9.74 2.79
N SER A 187 -3.94 -8.59 2.94
CA SER A 187 -4.55 -7.27 2.87
C SER A 187 -3.64 -6.34 2.07
N VAL A 188 -4.18 -5.23 1.60
CA VAL A 188 -3.44 -4.23 0.83
C VAL A 188 -3.30 -2.98 1.69
N CYS A 189 -2.09 -2.41 1.76
CA CYS A 189 -1.88 -1.13 2.43
C CYS A 189 -2.62 -0.02 1.67
N PRO A 190 -3.46 0.79 2.35
CA PRO A 190 -4.30 1.80 1.70
C PRO A 190 -3.51 3.02 1.19
N VAL A 191 -2.23 3.14 1.54
CA VAL A 191 -1.37 4.26 1.11
C VAL A 191 -0.37 3.82 0.04
N SER A 192 0.34 2.72 0.29
CA SER A 192 1.45 2.26 -0.56
C SER A 192 1.03 1.22 -1.60
N GLY A 193 -0.13 0.58 -1.45
CA GLY A 193 -0.55 -0.55 -2.28
C GLY A 193 0.29 -1.82 -2.10
N VAL A 194 1.12 -1.90 -1.06
CA VAL A 194 1.91 -3.09 -0.72
C VAL A 194 1.04 -4.16 -0.07
N LEU A 195 1.27 -5.42 -0.41
CA LEU A 195 0.57 -6.56 0.18
C LEU A 195 1.12 -6.87 1.57
N MET A 196 0.22 -6.99 2.54
CA MET A 196 0.50 -7.36 3.93
C MET A 196 -0.18 -8.69 4.24
N CYS A 197 0.43 -9.50 5.09
CA CYS A 197 -0.13 -10.78 5.53
C CYS A 197 -0.62 -10.68 6.97
N SER A 198 -1.72 -11.34 7.30
CA SER A 198 -2.23 -11.42 8.68
C SER A 198 -1.25 -12.08 9.66
N ALA A 199 -0.27 -12.83 9.15
CA ALA A 199 0.79 -13.45 9.92
C ALA A 199 2.00 -12.52 10.16
N ASP A 200 2.02 -11.33 9.56
CA ASP A 200 3.10 -10.36 9.76
C ASP A 200 2.98 -9.73 11.15
N GLY A 201 4.07 -9.72 11.90
CA GLY A 201 4.12 -9.08 13.22
C GLY A 201 4.28 -7.56 13.14
N ASP A 202 4.02 -6.87 14.25
CA ASP A 202 4.04 -5.40 14.34
C ASP A 202 5.37 -4.78 13.90
N ALA A 203 6.50 -5.46 14.11
CA ALA A 203 7.81 -4.97 13.68
C ALA A 203 7.90 -4.80 12.15
N ARG A 204 7.30 -5.73 11.38
CA ARG A 204 7.27 -5.64 9.91
C ARG A 204 6.32 -4.55 9.42
N LEU A 205 5.23 -4.32 10.16
CA LEU A 205 4.33 -3.20 9.88
C LEU A 205 5.03 -1.85 10.13
N GLN A 206 5.83 -1.75 11.19
CA GLN A 206 6.62 -0.55 11.47
C GLN A 206 7.69 -0.31 10.40
N GLU A 207 8.41 -1.35 9.98
CA GLU A 207 9.38 -1.26 8.87
C GLU A 207 8.71 -0.84 7.56
N HIS A 208 7.45 -1.23 7.33
CA HIS A 208 6.71 -0.79 6.15
C HIS A 208 6.37 0.71 6.17
N ILE A 209 6.14 1.27 7.36
CA ILE A 209 5.73 2.68 7.54
C ILE A 209 6.94 3.63 7.50
N GLN A 210 8.12 3.15 7.91
CA GLN A 210 9.38 3.91 7.92
C GLN A 210 10.02 4.02 6.54
#